data_AF-K1DXN8-F1
#
_entry.id   AF-K1DXN8-F1
#
_cell.length_a   1.000
_cell.length_b   1.000
_cell.length_c   1.000
_cell.angle_alpha   90.00
_cell.angle_beta   90.00
_cell.angle_gamma   90.00
#
_symmetry.space_group_name_H-M   'P 1'
#
loop_
_entity.id
_entity.type
_entity.pdbx_description
1 polymer ?
#
loop_
_entity_poly.entity_id
_entity_poly.type
_entity_poly.pdbx_seq_one_letter_code
_entity_poly.pdbx_strand_id
1 'polypeptide(L)'
;MDTSLLAEVLLTRLAWSLPVAITATVIAVLALVRRDDGQWWKFVIAGCAALLLAQLVGLLGTTLLLANHDFHRFQWITSIPTLVLDVLALGLLAAGAFTGRRPTVTPR
;
A
#
# COMPACT_ATOMS: atom_id res chain seq x y z
N MET A 1 26.16 4.61 15.41
CA MET A 1 25.41 4.50 14.15
C MET A 1 25.57 5.83 13.42
N ASP A 2 26.18 5.81 12.24
CA ASP A 2 26.38 7.02 11.45
C ASP A 2 25.02 7.56 10.98
N THR A 3 24.69 8.78 11.41
CA THR A 3 23.42 9.43 11.08
C THR A 3 23.24 9.64 9.58
N SER A 4 24.36 9.77 8.85
CA SER A 4 24.41 9.82 7.38
C SER A 4 23.88 8.55 6.73
N LEU A 5 24.26 7.38 7.22
CA LEU A 5 23.84 6.08 6.66
C LEU A 5 22.35 5.82 6.89
N LEU A 6 21.82 6.20 8.07
CA LEU A 6 20.39 6.11 8.33
C LEU A 6 19.59 7.09 7.45
N ALA A 7 20.10 8.31 7.23
CA ALA A 7 19.47 9.30 6.37
C ALA A 7 19.41 8.83 4.91
N GLU A 8 20.48 8.24 4.39
CA GLU A 8 20.55 7.73 3.01
C GLU A 8 19.59 6.55 2.79
N VAL A 9 19.53 5.61 3.74
CA VAL A 9 18.58 4.48 3.68
C VAL A 9 17.13 4.98 3.76
N LEU A 10 16.85 5.95 4.63
CA LEU A 10 15.52 6.57 4.72
C LEU A 10 15.13 7.28 3.43
N LEU A 11 16.01 8.11 2.87
CA LEU A 11 15.78 8.83 1.61
C LEU A 11 15.50 7.85 0.48
N THR A 12 16.30 6.78 0.37
CA THR A 12 16.12 5.76 -0.64
C THR A 12 14.75 5.08 -0.48
N ARG A 13 14.41 4.63 0.73
CA ARG A 13 13.11 3.99 0.99
C ARG A 13 11.93 4.92 0.72
N LEU A 14 12.04 6.19 1.12
CA LEU A 14 11.04 7.20 0.88
C LEU A 14 10.85 7.45 -0.63
N ALA A 15 11.94 7.56 -1.39
CA ALA A 15 11.88 7.75 -2.84
C ALA A 15 11.12 6.61 -3.55
N TRP A 16 11.20 5.38 -3.04
CA TRP A 16 10.45 4.23 -3.56
C TRP A 16 9.01 4.15 -3.05
N SER A 17 8.75 4.48 -1.78
CA SER A 17 7.41 4.33 -1.18
C SER A 17 6.46 5.49 -1.50
N LEU A 18 7.00 6.69 -1.65
CA LEU A 18 6.23 7.93 -1.77
C LEU A 18 5.40 8.02 -3.06
N PRO A 19 5.91 7.61 -4.25
CA PRO A 19 5.09 7.51 -5.45
C PRO A 19 3.90 6.55 -5.28
N VAL A 20 4.12 5.42 -4.60
CA VAL A 20 3.07 4.41 -4.35
C VAL A 20 2.01 4.97 -3.42
N ALA A 21 2.41 5.65 -2.34
CA ALA A 21 1.49 6.26 -1.39
C ALA A 21 0.65 7.38 -2.02
N ILE A 22 1.27 8.24 -2.83
CA ILE A 22 0.56 9.27 -3.60
C ILE A 22 -0.46 8.62 -4.54
N THR A 23 -0.03 7.63 -5.32
CA THR A 23 -0.90 6.94 -6.29
C THR A 23 -2.08 6.28 -5.59
N ALA A 24 -1.86 5.55 -4.50
CA ALA A 24 -2.92 4.92 -3.72
C ALA A 24 -3.92 5.94 -3.17
N THR A 25 -3.42 7.09 -2.69
CA THR A 25 -4.27 8.17 -2.16
C THR A 25 -5.13 8.77 -3.27
N VAL A 26 -4.54 9.06 -4.44
CA VAL A 26 -5.27 9.59 -5.60
C VAL A 26 -6.36 8.61 -6.05
N ILE A 27 -6.04 7.31 -6.15
CA ILE A 27 -7.01 6.27 -6.51
C ILE A 27 -8.15 6.21 -5.48
N ALA A 28 -7.83 6.23 -4.18
CA ALA A 28 -8.85 6.22 -3.12
C ALA A 28 -9.78 7.44 -3.20
N VAL A 29 -9.22 8.63 -3.43
CA VAL A 29 -10.01 9.86 -3.63
C VAL A 29 -10.91 9.75 -4.86
N LEU A 30 -10.39 9.25 -5.98
CA LEU A 30 -11.19 9.05 -7.19
C LEU A 30 -12.32 8.05 -6.97
N ALA A 31 -12.07 6.96 -6.23
CA ALA A 31 -13.08 5.98 -5.87
C ALA A 31 -14.17 6.58 -4.99
N LEU A 32 -13.81 7.44 -4.02
CA LEU A 32 -14.76 8.17 -3.17
C LEU A 32 -15.61 9.16 -3.96
N VAL A 33 -15.00 9.92 -4.87
CA VAL A 33 -15.72 10.90 -5.71
C VAL A 33 -16.69 10.21 -6.67
N ARG A 34 -16.30 9.05 -7.20
CA ARG A 34 -17.14 8.25 -8.11
C ARG A 34 -18.00 7.21 -7.41
N ARG A 35 -18.15 7.30 -6.08
CA ARG A 35 -18.94 6.34 -5.32
C ARG A 35 -20.35 6.23 -5.90
N ASP A 36 -20.76 5.00 -6.15
CA ASP A 36 -22.15 4.65 -6.45
C ASP A 36 -22.64 3.67 -5.38
N ASP A 37 -23.89 3.22 -5.50
CA ASP A 37 -24.50 2.28 -4.55
C ASP A 37 -23.83 0.89 -4.56
N GLY A 38 -22.90 0.64 -5.49
CA GLY A 38 -22.12 -0.59 -5.58
C GLY A 38 -21.08 -0.74 -4.48
N GLN A 39 -20.52 -1.95 -4.34
CA GLN A 39 -19.49 -2.26 -3.35
C GLN A 39 -18.06 -2.00 -3.86
N TRP A 40 -17.88 -1.73 -5.16
CA TRP A 40 -16.55 -1.64 -5.79
C TRP A 40 -15.66 -0.58 -5.15
N TRP A 41 -16.21 0.59 -4.83
CA TRP A 41 -15.44 1.69 -4.24
C TRP A 41 -14.93 1.34 -2.84
N LYS A 42 -15.67 0.51 -2.08
CA LYS A 42 -15.24 0.04 -0.75
C LYS A 42 -14.04 -0.90 -0.85
N PHE A 43 -14.05 -1.81 -1.83
CA PHE A 43 -12.91 -2.69 -2.09
C PHE A 43 -11.69 -1.89 -2.54
N VAL A 44 -11.87 -0.89 -3.40
CA VAL A 44 -10.77 -0.02 -3.84
C VAL A 44 -10.17 0.75 -2.66
N ILE A 45 -11.00 1.36 -1.81
CA ILE A 45 -10.52 2.07 -0.62
C ILE A 45 -9.81 1.13 0.37
N ALA A 46 -10.39 -0.04 0.63
CA ALA A 46 -9.79 -1.03 1.51
C ALA A 46 -8.42 -1.49 0.98
N GLY A 47 -8.31 -1.71 -0.34
CA GLY A 47 -7.05 -2.04 -1.00
C GLY A 47 -6.01 -0.92 -0.91
N CYS A 48 -6.42 0.33 -1.17
CA CYS A 48 -5.54 1.50 -1.00
C CYS A 48 -5.08 1.68 0.45
N ALA A 49 -5.97 1.47 1.43
CA ALA A 49 -5.63 1.55 2.85
C ALA A 49 -4.62 0.45 3.24
N ALA A 50 -4.82 -0.77 2.74
CA ALA A 50 -3.88 -1.88 2.95
C ALA A 50 -2.49 -1.57 2.35
N LEU A 51 -2.41 -0.97 1.14
CA LEU A 51 -1.14 -0.53 0.55
C LEU A 51 -0.44 0.50 1.44
N LEU A 52 -1.17 1.51 1.92
CA LEU A 52 -0.59 2.56 2.76
C LEU A 52 -0.06 1.97 4.08
N LEU A 53 -0.79 1.04 4.68
CA LEU A 53 -0.33 0.31 5.86
C LEU A 53 0.91 -0.55 5.55
N ALA A 54 0.97 -1.22 4.39
CA ALA A 54 2.13 -2.00 3.98
C ALA A 54 3.40 -1.14 3.89
N GLN A 55 3.29 0.05 3.27
CA GLN A 55 4.38 1.01 3.18
C GLN A 55 4.80 1.51 4.56
N LEU A 56 3.84 1.78 5.45
CA LEU A 56 4.09 2.27 6.81
C LEU A 56 4.81 1.21 7.65
N VAL A 57 4.34 -0.03 7.63
CA VAL A 57 4.96 -1.18 8.30
C VAL A 57 6.36 -1.44 7.74
N GLY A 58 6.53 -1.38 6.42
CA GLY A 58 7.83 -1.55 5.78
C GLY A 58 8.82 -0.47 6.21
N LEU A 59 8.42 0.81 6.17
CA LEU A 59 9.28 1.93 6.53
C LEU A 59 9.67 1.91 8.02
N LEU A 60 8.68 1.86 8.92
CA LEU A 60 8.90 1.83 10.38
C LEU A 60 9.63 0.57 10.83
N GLY A 61 9.30 -0.57 10.24
CA GLY A 61 9.96 -1.82 10.52
C GLY A 61 11.44 -1.77 10.16
N THR A 62 11.75 -1.27 8.96
CA THR A 62 13.14 -1.15 8.49
C THR A 62 13.95 -0.20 9.39
N THR A 63 13.38 0.95 9.79
CA THR A 63 14.07 1.92 10.65
C THR A 63 14.35 1.40 12.05
N LEU A 64 13.37 0.73 12.68
CA LEU A 64 13.54 0.13 14.00
C LEU A 64 14.59 -0.99 13.98
N LEU A 65 14.60 -1.82 12.94
CA LEU A 65 15.58 -2.89 12.78
C LEU A 65 16.99 -2.39 12.51
N LEU A 66 17.14 -1.31 11.74
CA LEU A 66 18.43 -0.64 11.53
C LEU A 66 18.97 -0.05 12.84
N ALA A 67 18.10 0.57 13.65
CA ALA A 67 18.49 1.13 14.95
C ALA A 67 19.02 0.05 15.91
N ASN A 68 18.44 -1.15 15.88
CA ASN A 68 18.81 -2.25 16.77
C ASN A 68 19.99 -3.12 16.29
N HIS A 69 20.66 -2.76 15.19
CA HIS A 69 21.85 -3.47 14.63
C HIS A 69 21.65 -4.95 14.24
N ASP A 70 20.47 -5.54 14.47
CA ASP A 70 20.12 -6.93 14.13
C ASP A 70 19.31 -7.06 12.83
N PHE A 71 19.47 -6.09 11.91
CA PHE A 71 18.66 -5.98 10.69
C PHE A 71 18.53 -7.31 9.92
N HIS A 72 19.64 -7.98 9.65
CA HIS A 72 19.64 -9.22 8.85
C HIS A 72 18.97 -10.41 9.54
N ARG A 73 18.91 -10.44 10.88
CA ARG A 73 18.27 -11.53 11.63
C ARG A 73 16.77 -11.36 11.77
N PHE A 74 16.28 -10.13 11.80
CA PHE A 74 14.88 -9.83 12.10
C PHE A 74 14.12 -9.17 10.95
N GLN A 75 14.76 -8.99 9.78
CA GLN A 75 14.10 -8.45 8.58
C GLN A 75 12.81 -9.18 8.20
N TRP A 76 12.69 -10.48 8.49
CA TRP A 76 11.48 -11.26 8.23
C TRP A 76 10.25 -10.75 9.02
N ILE A 77 10.46 -10.16 10.20
CA ILE A 77 9.39 -9.64 11.08
C ILE A 77 8.61 -8.53 10.37
N THR A 78 9.29 -7.76 9.51
CA THR A 78 8.69 -6.61 8.81
C THR A 78 8.32 -6.99 7.38
N SER A 79 9.13 -7.83 6.73
CA SER A 79 8.93 -8.27 5.35
C SER A 79 7.66 -9.11 5.17
N ILE A 80 7.39 -10.05 6.09
CA ILE A 80 6.22 -10.94 5.97
C ILE A 80 4.91 -10.16 6.09
N PRO A 81 4.69 -9.32 7.13
CA PRO A 81 3.49 -8.51 7.22
C PRO A 81 3.32 -7.55 6.04
N THR A 82 4.40 -6.90 5.58
CA THR A 82 4.35 -6.03 4.40
C THR A 82 3.90 -6.82 3.16
N LEU A 83 4.47 -8.01 2.91
CA LEU A 83 4.07 -8.86 1.79
C LEU A 83 2.60 -9.27 1.86
N VAL A 84 2.12 -9.67 3.05
CA VAL A 84 0.71 -10.05 3.26
C VAL A 84 -0.21 -8.87 2.96
N LEU A 85 0.13 -7.68 3.45
CA LEU A 85 -0.65 -6.46 3.19
C LEU A 85 -0.64 -6.09 1.70
N ASP A 86 0.48 -6.23 1.01
CA ASP A 86 0.57 -5.98 -0.44
C ASP A 86 -0.30 -6.97 -1.24
N VAL A 87 -0.28 -8.25 -0.89
CA VAL A 87 -1.12 -9.27 -1.55
C VAL A 87 -2.60 -9.00 -1.30
N LEU A 88 -2.99 -8.68 -0.07
CA LEU A 88 -4.37 -8.32 0.27
C LEU A 88 -4.82 -7.05 -0.46
N ALA A 89 -3.96 -6.05 -0.52
CA ALA A 89 -4.19 -4.82 -1.26
C ALA A 89 -4.47 -5.08 -2.73
N LEU A 90 -3.58 -5.82 -3.40
CA LEU A 90 -3.73 -6.15 -4.81
C LEU A 90 -5.00 -6.98 -5.06
N GLY A 91 -5.32 -7.93 -4.18
CA GLY A 91 -6.55 -8.71 -4.25
C GLY A 91 -7.81 -7.85 -4.12
N LEU A 92 -7.84 -6.91 -3.18
CA LEU A 92 -8.95 -5.99 -2.97
C LEU A 92 -9.11 -5.01 -4.15
N LEU A 93 -8.00 -4.49 -4.68
CA LEU A 93 -8.02 -3.63 -5.86
C LEU A 93 -8.52 -4.38 -7.10
N ALA A 94 -8.08 -5.63 -7.30
CA ALA A 94 -8.58 -6.49 -8.37
C ALA A 94 -10.08 -6.78 -8.20
N ALA A 95 -10.53 -7.14 -7.01
CA ALA A 95 -11.94 -7.36 -6.71
C ALA A 95 -12.79 -6.10 -6.96
N GLY A 96 -12.28 -4.92 -6.58
CA GLY A 96 -12.90 -3.64 -6.91
C GLY A 96 -13.01 -3.39 -8.41
N ALA A 97 -11.95 -3.70 -9.19
CA ALA A 97 -11.96 -3.56 -10.63
C ALA A 97 -12.97 -4.50 -11.33
N PHE A 98 -13.11 -5.74 -10.85
CA PHE A 98 -14.08 -6.68 -11.39
C PHE A 98 -15.53 -6.31 -11.04
N THR A 99 -15.78 -5.92 -9.78
CA THR A 99 -17.13 -5.55 -9.31
C THR A 99 -17.62 -4.21 -9.84
N GLY A 100 -16.71 -3.30 -10.19
CA GLY A 100 -17.03 -2.00 -10.78
C GLY A 100 -17.41 -2.03 -12.27
N ARG A 101 -17.24 -3.17 -12.97
CA ARG A 101 -17.69 -3.32 -14.36
C ARG A 101 -19.22 -3.30 -14.40
N ARG A 102 -19.81 -2.16 -14.76
CA ARG A 102 -21.24 -2.07 -15.09
C ARG A 102 -21.53 -2.93 -16.34
N PRO A 103 -22.58 -3.77 -16.35
CA PRO A 103 -23.04 -4.41 -17.57
C PRO A 103 -23.38 -3.33 -18.61
N THR A 104 -22.88 -3.48 -19.83
CA THR A 104 -23.30 -2.64 -20.96
C THR A 104 -24.80 -2.78 -21.12
N VAL A 105 -25.55 -1.75 -20.76
CA VAL A 105 -26.98 -1.64 -21.01
C VAL A 105 -27.16 -1.79 -22.52
N THR A 106 -27.71 -2.93 -22.96
CA THR A 106 -28.08 -3.14 -24.35
C THR A 106 -29.28 -2.23 -24.62
N PRO A 107 -29.17 -1.19 -25.47
CA PRO A 107 -30.35 -0.42 -25.84
C PRO A 107 -31.32 -1.36 -26.58
N ARG A 108 -32.55 -1.46 -26.08
CA ARG A 108 -33.68 -2.07 -26.79
C ARG A 108 -34.34 -1.02 -27.67
#